data_AF-A0A967GN44-F1
#
_entry.id   AF-A0A967GN44-F1
#
_cell.length_a   1.000
_cell.length_b   1.000
_cell.length_c   1.000
_cell.angle_alpha   90.00
_cell.angle_beta   90.00
_cell.angle_gamma   90.00
#
_symmetry.space_group_name_H-M   'P 1'
#
loop_
_entity.id
_entity.type
_entity.pdbx_description
1 polymer ?
#
loop_
_entity_poly.entity_id
_entity_poly.type
_entity_poly.pdbx_seq_one_letter_code
_entity_poly.pdbx_strand_id
1 'polypeptide(L)'
;MAGSAFYYLALEPILRRLWPQTLISWSRLLAGTIRDPLVGRTIMVGVLAGVATSLLRHLGATVEGQLLATTDWNRLVSSGGGISIILDQSQRALFYGFGTGIVIVLFVALLRSRRLAAAVATLVIALIVLRPTGFLLTAFTVAATSVMVVVLIRHGVLALVVAIWVFFILEHLPVTIEVDQWYAGAGILAVVAILILALYGFAISTPTRGMLGGLLMEDRHAHPSPSDTIK
;
A
#
# COMPACT_ATOMS: atom_id res chain seq x y z
N MET A 1 -23.57 -1.57 17.92
CA MET A 1 -22.41 -1.12 17.10
C MET A 1 -21.68 0.09 17.71
N ALA A 2 -21.50 0.15 19.04
CA ALA A 2 -20.84 1.28 19.73
C ALA A 2 -19.43 0.93 20.29
N GLY A 3 -19.01 -0.33 20.18
CA GLY A 3 -17.75 -0.81 20.74
C GLY A 3 -16.49 -0.35 19.99
N SER A 4 -16.59 -0.16 18.66
CA SER A 4 -15.43 0.16 17.81
C SER A 4 -14.81 1.54 18.08
N ALA A 5 -15.61 2.52 18.51
CA ALA A 5 -15.14 3.87 18.86
C ALA A 5 -14.32 3.90 20.15
N PHE A 6 -14.70 3.10 21.16
CA PHE A 6 -13.97 3.03 22.43
C PHE A 6 -12.62 2.33 22.28
N TYR A 7 -12.52 1.29 21.43
CA TYR A 7 -11.24 0.69 21.08
C TYR A 7 -10.29 1.69 20.41
N TYR A 8 -10.82 2.55 19.54
CA TYR A 8 -10.05 3.59 18.85
C TYR A 8 -9.46 4.61 19.84
N LEU A 9 -10.29 5.11 20.77
CA LEU A 9 -9.87 6.09 21.78
C LEU A 9 -8.88 5.51 22.81
N ALA A 10 -8.99 4.22 23.14
CA ALA A 10 -8.08 3.57 24.08
C ALA A 10 -6.71 3.24 23.46
N LEU A 11 -6.65 2.95 22.16
CA LEU A 11 -5.39 2.67 21.46
C LEU A 11 -4.62 3.94 21.06
N GLU A 12 -5.32 5.04 20.84
CA GLU A 12 -4.75 6.31 20.38
C GLU A 12 -3.54 6.83 21.19
N PRO A 13 -3.53 6.78 22.55
CA PRO A 13 -2.40 7.28 23.34
C PRO A 13 -1.15 6.38 23.20
N ILE A 14 -1.35 5.07 23.11
CA ILE A 14 -0.26 4.07 23.00
C ILE A 14 0.35 4.13 21.60
N LEU A 15 -0.49 4.27 20.57
CA LEU A 15 -0.06 4.44 19.18
C LEU A 15 0.75 5.73 18.97
N ARG A 16 0.29 6.86 19.54
CA ARG A 16 1.00 8.15 19.46
C ARG A 16 2.35 8.13 20.17
N ARG A 17 2.46 7.42 21.30
CA ARG A 17 3.70 7.33 22.10
C ARG A 17 4.76 6.44 21.46
N LEU A 18 4.37 5.32 20.85
CA LEU A 18 5.34 4.36 20.33
C LEU A 18 5.73 4.66 18.88
N TRP A 19 4.83 5.17 18.03
CA TRP A 19 5.07 5.29 16.59
C TRP A 19 4.43 6.55 15.95
N PRO A 20 4.87 7.77 16.34
CA PRO A 20 4.34 9.00 15.77
C PRO A 20 4.47 9.05 14.25
N GLN A 21 5.59 8.57 13.69
CA GLN A 21 5.87 8.67 12.24
C GLN A 21 4.92 7.89 11.34
N THR A 22 4.44 6.70 11.75
CA THR A 22 3.57 5.87 10.91
C THR A 22 2.12 6.34 10.88
N LEU A 23 1.71 7.13 11.87
CA LEU A 23 0.41 7.80 11.89
C LEU A 23 0.46 9.17 11.18
N ILE A 24 1.63 9.78 11.01
CA ILE A 24 1.76 11.12 10.40
C ILE A 24 1.18 11.14 8.99
N SER A 25 1.50 10.18 8.13
CA SER A 25 0.97 10.18 6.76
C SER A 25 -0.54 10.01 6.71
N TRP A 26 -1.10 9.18 7.62
CA TRP A 26 -2.54 8.97 7.73
C TRP A 26 -3.27 10.17 8.34
N SER A 27 -2.70 10.78 9.39
CA SER A 27 -3.26 11.99 10.01
C SER A 27 -3.18 13.18 9.07
N ARG A 28 -2.12 13.31 8.26
CA ARG A 28 -2.01 14.31 7.19
C ARG A 28 -3.04 14.12 6.10
N LEU A 29 -3.30 12.87 5.71
CA LEU A 29 -4.37 12.54 4.76
C LEU A 29 -5.74 12.97 5.33
N LEU A 30 -6.05 12.60 6.58
CA LEU A 30 -7.29 12.97 7.27
C LEU A 30 -7.41 14.47 7.54
N ALA A 31 -6.30 15.16 7.76
CA ALA A 31 -6.24 16.61 7.94
C ALA A 31 -6.37 17.39 6.61
N GLY A 32 -6.57 16.69 5.48
CA GLY A 32 -6.77 17.32 4.17
C GLY A 32 -5.47 17.79 3.48
N THR A 33 -4.29 17.51 4.05
CA THR A 33 -2.99 17.79 3.42
C THR A 33 -2.62 16.73 2.37
N ILE A 34 -3.57 16.46 1.47
CA ILE A 34 -3.48 15.41 0.45
C ILE A 34 -2.41 15.68 -0.63
N ARG A 35 -1.89 16.93 -0.71
CA ARG A 35 -0.84 17.37 -1.64
C ARG A 35 0.57 17.37 -1.05
N ASP A 36 0.77 16.74 0.10
CA ASP A 36 2.09 16.62 0.70
C ASP A 36 2.95 15.58 -0.06
N PRO A 37 4.16 15.94 -0.54
CA PRO A 37 5.07 15.01 -1.21
C PRO A 37 5.39 13.74 -0.40
N LEU A 38 5.35 13.82 0.93
CA LEU A 38 5.54 12.66 1.79
C LEU A 38 4.41 11.63 1.61
N VAL A 39 3.16 12.08 1.48
CA VAL A 39 2.00 11.22 1.22
C VAL A 39 2.14 10.57 -0.15
N GLY A 40 2.52 11.35 -1.19
CA GLY A 40 2.76 10.82 -2.53
C GLY A 40 3.80 9.70 -2.57
N ARG A 41 4.93 9.89 -1.88
CA ARG A 41 5.98 8.86 -1.74
C ARG A 41 5.48 7.61 -1.01
N THR A 42 4.72 7.78 0.08
CA THR A 42 4.14 6.66 0.83
C THR A 42 3.18 5.85 -0.05
N ILE A 43 2.35 6.51 -0.87
CA ILE A 43 1.45 5.85 -1.83
C ILE A 43 2.26 5.08 -2.87
N MET A 44 3.31 5.66 -3.45
CA MET A 44 4.14 4.97 -4.46
C MET A 44 4.81 3.71 -3.91
N VAL A 45 5.34 3.78 -2.70
CA VAL A 45 5.91 2.60 -2.04
C VAL A 45 4.84 1.53 -1.82
N GLY A 46 3.63 1.94 -1.41
CA GLY A 46 2.51 1.01 -1.27
C GLY A 46 2.15 0.33 -2.59
N VAL A 47 2.03 1.09 -3.69
CA VAL A 47 1.72 0.53 -5.01
C VAL A 47 2.78 -0.48 -5.46
N LEU A 48 4.06 -0.11 -5.38
CA LEU A 48 5.16 -0.99 -5.76
C LEU A 48 5.21 -2.27 -4.91
N ALA A 49 4.97 -2.15 -3.60
CA ALA A 49 4.93 -3.30 -2.71
C ALA A 49 3.74 -4.22 -2.99
N GLY A 50 2.56 -3.66 -3.27
CA GLY A 50 1.38 -4.45 -3.64
C GLY A 50 1.59 -5.25 -4.93
N VAL A 51 2.17 -4.63 -5.95
CA VAL A 51 2.54 -5.30 -7.21
C VAL A 51 3.59 -6.38 -6.94
N ALA A 52 4.65 -6.08 -6.21
CA ALA A 52 5.70 -7.06 -5.90
C ALA A 52 5.16 -8.27 -5.13
N THR A 53 4.28 -8.05 -4.15
CA THR A 53 3.65 -9.12 -3.39
C THR A 53 2.70 -9.96 -4.26
N SER A 54 1.95 -9.33 -5.18
CA SER A 54 1.13 -10.06 -6.15
C SER A 54 1.99 -10.95 -7.06
N LEU A 55 3.11 -10.44 -7.55
CA LEU A 55 4.05 -11.20 -8.39
C LEU A 55 4.65 -12.39 -7.63
N LEU A 56 5.09 -12.20 -6.38
CA LEU A 56 5.62 -13.30 -5.56
C LEU A 56 4.59 -14.42 -5.36
N ARG A 57 3.32 -14.05 -5.16
CA ARG A 57 2.21 -14.98 -5.02
C ARG A 57 1.93 -15.75 -6.31
N HIS A 58 1.89 -15.06 -7.44
CA HIS A 58 1.71 -15.68 -8.75
C HIS A 58 2.86 -16.63 -9.10
N LEU A 59 4.11 -16.22 -8.86
CA LEU A 59 5.28 -17.07 -9.08
C LEU A 59 5.21 -18.34 -8.22
N GLY A 60 4.88 -18.22 -6.93
CA GLY A 60 4.68 -19.39 -6.06
C GLY A 60 3.61 -20.35 -6.57
N ALA A 61 2.47 -19.82 -7.05
CA ALA A 61 1.40 -20.62 -7.62
C ALA A 61 1.81 -21.29 -8.95
N THR A 62 2.59 -20.60 -9.80
CA THR A 62 3.08 -21.17 -11.07
C THR A 62 4.03 -22.34 -10.86
N VAL A 63 4.94 -22.22 -9.89
CA VAL A 63 5.95 -23.23 -9.60
C VAL A 63 5.33 -24.52 -9.05
N GLU A 64 4.24 -24.40 -8.30
CA GLU A 64 3.50 -25.57 -7.79
C GLU A 64 2.40 -26.06 -8.74
N GLY A 65 2.30 -25.54 -9.97
CA GLY A 65 1.32 -25.97 -10.96
C GLY A 65 -0.13 -25.61 -10.61
N GLN A 66 -0.34 -24.67 -9.67
CA GLN A 66 -1.66 -24.25 -9.19
C GLN A 66 -2.27 -23.10 -10.00
N LEU A 67 -1.69 -22.79 -11.18
CA LEU A 67 -2.10 -21.70 -12.07
C LEU A 67 -3.60 -21.67 -12.42
N LEU A 68 -4.29 -22.81 -12.36
CA LEU A 68 -5.68 -22.96 -12.79
C LEU A 68 -6.71 -22.85 -11.66
N ALA A 69 -6.30 -22.60 -10.41
CA ALA A 69 -7.22 -22.60 -9.25
C ALA A 69 -7.63 -21.20 -8.74
N THR A 70 -7.11 -20.11 -9.31
CA THR A 70 -7.14 -18.79 -8.65
C THR A 70 -8.19 -17.81 -9.16
N THR A 71 -8.65 -17.93 -10.41
CA THR A 71 -9.70 -17.04 -10.92
C THR A 71 -11.07 -17.64 -10.66
N ASP A 72 -11.62 -17.32 -9.49
CA ASP A 72 -12.97 -17.73 -9.10
C ASP A 72 -14.00 -16.90 -9.88
N TRP A 73 -14.25 -17.26 -11.14
CA TRP A 73 -15.16 -16.56 -12.06
C TRP A 73 -16.56 -16.36 -11.47
N ASN A 74 -16.97 -17.26 -10.57
CA ASN A 74 -18.22 -17.16 -9.82
C ASN A 74 -18.30 -15.90 -8.95
N ARG A 75 -17.17 -15.37 -8.48
CA ARG A 75 -17.12 -14.11 -7.72
C ARG A 75 -17.43 -12.89 -8.58
N LEU A 76 -17.02 -12.86 -9.85
CA LEU A 76 -17.33 -11.75 -10.76
C LEU A 76 -18.82 -11.71 -11.11
N VAL A 77 -19.42 -12.88 -11.33
CA VAL A 77 -20.86 -13.00 -11.62
C VAL A 77 -21.69 -12.66 -10.39
N SER A 78 -21.32 -13.16 -9.21
CA SER A 78 -22.11 -12.97 -7.97
C SER A 78 -21.97 -11.58 -7.34
N SER A 79 -20.84 -10.90 -7.54
CA SER A 79 -20.63 -9.56 -6.99
C SER A 79 -21.39 -8.46 -7.75
N GLY A 80 -21.90 -8.73 -8.96
CA GLY A 80 -22.53 -7.71 -9.79
C GLY A 80 -21.55 -6.83 -10.58
N GLY A 81 -20.29 -7.26 -10.72
CA GLY A 81 -19.29 -6.64 -11.61
C GLY A 81 -18.03 -6.11 -10.91
N GLY A 82 -17.14 -5.47 -11.67
CA GLY A 82 -15.83 -5.04 -11.16
C GLY A 82 -15.89 -3.95 -10.08
N ILE A 83 -16.89 -3.07 -10.10
CA ILE A 83 -17.01 -1.94 -9.15
C ILE A 83 -17.31 -2.44 -7.73
N SER A 84 -18.21 -3.41 -7.59
CA SER A 84 -18.55 -3.97 -6.27
C SER A 84 -17.37 -4.74 -5.67
N ILE A 85 -16.57 -5.42 -6.50
CA ILE A 85 -15.30 -6.02 -6.06
C ILE A 85 -14.36 -4.93 -5.56
N ILE A 86 -14.17 -3.84 -6.31
CA ILE A 86 -13.31 -2.73 -5.86
C ILE A 86 -13.76 -2.20 -4.50
N LEU A 87 -15.07 -2.02 -4.28
CA LEU A 87 -15.61 -1.55 -3.00
C LEU A 87 -15.39 -2.55 -1.86
N ASP A 88 -15.68 -3.84 -2.08
CA ASP A 88 -15.44 -4.89 -1.08
C ASP A 88 -13.94 -4.99 -0.73
N GLN A 89 -13.08 -5.00 -1.74
CA GLN A 89 -11.63 -5.03 -1.55
C GLN A 89 -11.11 -3.76 -0.86
N SER A 90 -11.73 -2.59 -1.08
CA SER A 90 -11.41 -1.34 -0.37
C SER A 90 -11.70 -1.45 1.13
N GLN A 91 -12.89 -1.95 1.48
CA GLN A 91 -13.25 -2.19 2.88
C GLN A 91 -12.33 -3.22 3.54
N ARG A 92 -12.03 -4.33 2.85
CA ARG A 92 -11.09 -5.34 3.34
C ARG A 92 -9.70 -4.77 3.54
N ALA A 93 -9.16 -4.02 2.58
CA ALA A 93 -7.81 -3.46 2.66
C ALA A 93 -7.65 -2.53 3.87
N LEU A 94 -8.66 -1.72 4.16
CA LEU A 94 -8.70 -0.89 5.37
C LEU A 94 -8.70 -1.79 6.62
N PHE A 95 -9.61 -2.77 6.70
CA PHE A 95 -9.71 -3.66 7.84
C PHE A 95 -8.41 -4.41 8.12
N TYR A 96 -7.80 -5.02 7.10
CA TYR A 96 -6.54 -5.75 7.24
C TYR A 96 -5.37 -4.81 7.51
N GLY A 97 -5.26 -3.66 6.84
CA GLY A 97 -4.16 -2.72 7.07
C GLY A 97 -4.14 -2.16 8.49
N PHE A 98 -5.31 -1.78 9.02
CA PHE A 98 -5.42 -1.34 10.41
C PHE A 98 -5.26 -2.49 11.40
N GLY A 99 -5.91 -3.64 11.15
CA GLY A 99 -5.81 -4.81 12.00
C GLY A 99 -4.37 -5.31 12.16
N THR A 100 -3.65 -5.46 11.04
CA THR A 100 -2.23 -5.83 11.03
C THR A 100 -1.36 -4.77 11.69
N GLY A 101 -1.64 -3.48 11.46
CA GLY A 101 -0.97 -2.37 12.15
C GLY A 101 -1.08 -2.49 13.67
N ILE A 102 -2.30 -2.72 14.17
CA ILE A 102 -2.59 -2.89 15.60
C ILE A 102 -1.86 -4.11 16.16
N VAL A 103 -1.96 -5.27 15.50
CA VAL A 103 -1.29 -6.51 15.94
C VAL A 103 0.21 -6.31 16.06
N ILE A 104 0.83 -5.64 15.09
CA ILE A 104 2.27 -5.36 15.12
C ILE A 104 2.63 -4.40 16.25
N VAL A 105 1.84 -3.35 16.47
CA VAL A 105 2.08 -2.44 17.61
C VAL A 105 1.94 -3.17 18.94
N LEU A 106 0.94 -4.04 19.09
CA LEU A 106 0.77 -4.87 20.28
C LEU A 106 1.97 -5.78 20.51
N PHE A 107 2.48 -6.43 19.47
CA PHE A 107 3.69 -7.25 19.58
C PHE A 107 4.94 -6.44 19.90
N VAL A 108 5.11 -5.24 19.32
CA VAL A 108 6.23 -4.34 19.65
C VAL A 108 6.15 -3.88 21.11
N ALA A 109 4.95 -3.55 21.59
CA ALA A 109 4.72 -3.16 22.97
C ALA A 109 5.01 -4.32 23.94
N LEU A 110 4.63 -5.56 23.58
CA LEU A 110 4.79 -6.74 24.42
C LEU A 110 6.23 -7.29 24.42
N LEU A 111 6.84 -7.42 23.25
CA LEU A 111 8.14 -8.09 23.07
C LEU A 111 9.34 -7.16 23.32
N ARG A 112 9.11 -5.87 23.57
CA ARG A 112 10.11 -4.81 23.86
C ARG A 112 11.25 -4.64 22.85
N SER A 113 11.37 -5.51 21.84
CA SER A 113 12.39 -5.48 20.80
C SER A 113 11.76 -5.46 19.41
N ARG A 114 12.16 -4.47 18.60
CA ARG A 114 11.59 -4.24 17.26
C ARG A 114 11.83 -5.41 16.31
N ARG A 115 12.96 -6.11 16.45
CA ARG A 115 13.35 -7.24 15.59
C ARG A 115 12.53 -8.50 15.89
N LEU A 116 12.37 -8.85 17.17
CA LEU A 116 11.55 -10.02 17.55
C LEU A 116 10.08 -9.77 17.22
N ALA A 117 9.57 -8.55 17.46
CA ALA A 117 8.20 -8.22 17.09
C ALA A 117 7.95 -8.34 15.58
N ALA A 118 8.88 -7.88 14.74
CA ALA A 118 8.76 -8.04 13.29
C ALA A 118 8.80 -9.53 12.87
N ALA A 119 9.70 -10.32 13.45
CA ALA A 119 9.83 -11.75 13.16
C ALA A 119 8.58 -12.53 13.58
N VAL A 120 8.10 -12.30 14.82
CA VAL A 120 6.91 -12.96 15.37
C VAL A 120 5.66 -12.55 14.60
N ALA A 121 5.47 -11.26 14.30
CA ALA A 121 4.33 -10.82 13.52
C ALA A 121 4.34 -11.41 12.10
N THR A 122 5.50 -11.46 11.44
CA THR A 122 5.65 -12.11 10.13
C THR A 122 5.27 -13.58 10.23
N LEU A 123 5.77 -14.29 11.24
CA LEU A 123 5.47 -15.70 11.45
C LEU A 123 3.97 -15.93 11.71
N VAL A 124 3.35 -15.16 12.62
CA VAL A 124 1.94 -15.28 12.96
C VAL A 124 1.05 -14.98 11.75
N ILE A 125 1.33 -13.90 11.03
CA ILE A 125 0.56 -13.53 9.83
C ILE A 125 0.75 -14.59 8.74
N ALA A 126 1.98 -15.05 8.52
CA ALA A 126 2.25 -16.13 7.59
C ALA A 126 1.43 -17.37 7.98
N LEU A 127 1.46 -17.82 9.23
CA LEU A 127 0.69 -18.97 9.70
C LEU A 127 -0.83 -18.83 9.50
N ILE A 128 -1.39 -17.61 9.60
CA ILE A 128 -2.82 -17.35 9.35
C ILE A 128 -3.15 -17.45 7.85
N VAL A 129 -2.23 -16.97 6.99
CA VAL A 129 -2.43 -16.92 5.54
C VAL A 129 -2.04 -18.23 4.85
N LEU A 130 -1.11 -18.98 5.44
CA LEU A 130 -0.64 -20.26 4.94
C LEU A 130 -1.84 -21.19 4.74
N ARG A 131 -1.94 -21.72 3.52
CA ARG A 131 -2.74 -22.89 3.21
C ARG A 131 -1.80 -24.10 3.30
N PRO A 132 -2.30 -25.30 3.61
CA PRO A 132 -1.49 -26.50 3.49
C PRO A 132 -1.11 -26.70 2.00
N THR A 133 0.10 -26.30 1.65
CA THR A 133 0.66 -26.25 0.29
C THR A 133 2.10 -26.75 0.30
N GLY A 134 2.76 -26.80 -0.86
CA GLY A 134 4.16 -27.19 -0.93
C GLY A 134 5.10 -26.19 -0.23
N PHE A 135 6.34 -26.64 -0.04
CA PHE A 135 7.40 -25.85 0.61
C PHE A 135 7.71 -24.55 -0.15
N LEU A 136 7.67 -24.58 -1.48
CA LEU A 136 8.03 -23.43 -2.32
C LEU A 136 6.97 -22.33 -2.21
N LEU A 137 5.68 -22.66 -2.30
CA LEU A 137 4.59 -21.69 -2.14
C LEU A 137 4.55 -21.14 -0.72
N THR A 138 4.90 -21.95 0.27
CA THR A 138 5.11 -21.49 1.65
C THR A 138 6.22 -20.43 1.71
N ALA A 139 7.38 -20.70 1.10
CA ALA A 139 8.48 -19.74 1.06
C ALA A 139 8.09 -18.42 0.36
N PHE A 140 7.40 -18.49 -0.78
CA PHE A 140 6.88 -17.30 -1.48
C PHE A 140 5.85 -16.53 -0.65
N THR A 141 5.00 -17.22 0.11
CA THR A 141 4.00 -16.60 1.00
C THR A 141 4.66 -15.90 2.17
N VAL A 142 5.71 -16.50 2.75
CA VAL A 142 6.53 -15.86 3.79
C VAL A 142 7.25 -14.63 3.24
N ALA A 143 7.82 -14.72 2.04
CA ALA A 143 8.45 -13.58 1.37
C ALA A 143 7.46 -12.43 1.11
N ALA A 144 6.29 -12.74 0.56
CA ALA A 144 5.20 -11.80 0.34
C ALA A 144 4.75 -11.10 1.65
N THR A 145 4.60 -11.87 2.73
CA THR A 145 4.24 -11.34 4.05
C THR A 145 5.34 -10.44 4.62
N SER A 146 6.60 -10.83 4.43
CA SER A 146 7.76 -10.06 4.89
C SER A 146 7.83 -8.69 4.22
N VAL A 147 7.51 -8.59 2.91
CA VAL A 147 7.41 -7.30 2.20
C VAL A 147 6.39 -6.39 2.88
N MET A 148 5.20 -6.89 3.18
CA MET A 148 4.13 -6.12 3.82
C MET A 148 4.53 -5.62 5.22
N VAL A 149 5.16 -6.49 6.01
CA VAL A 149 5.68 -6.12 7.35
C VAL A 149 6.77 -5.04 7.23
N VAL A 150 7.70 -5.18 6.30
CA VAL A 150 8.75 -4.17 6.07
C VAL A 150 8.16 -2.83 5.65
N VAL A 151 7.16 -2.83 4.78
CA VAL A 151 6.45 -1.61 4.33
C VAL A 151 5.78 -0.92 5.51
N LEU A 152 5.07 -1.66 6.34
CA LEU A 152 4.46 -1.10 7.55
C LEU A 152 5.51 -0.49 8.47
N ILE A 153 6.60 -1.21 8.73
CA ILE A 153 7.64 -0.78 9.67
C ILE A 153 8.40 0.45 9.20
N ARG A 154 8.61 0.60 7.89
CA ARG A 154 9.40 1.69 7.30
C ARG A 154 8.58 2.89 6.83
N HIS A 155 7.38 2.65 6.31
CA HIS A 155 6.57 3.65 5.62
C HIS A 155 5.17 3.86 6.23
N GLY A 156 4.77 3.01 7.17
CA GLY A 156 3.57 3.17 7.97
C GLY A 156 2.30 2.55 7.40
N VAL A 157 1.21 2.77 8.13
CA VAL A 157 -0.08 2.10 7.90
C VAL A 157 -0.66 2.48 6.55
N LEU A 158 -0.51 3.74 6.12
CA LEU A 158 -1.01 4.19 4.82
C LEU A 158 -0.36 3.40 3.67
N ALA A 159 0.97 3.21 3.69
CA ALA A 159 1.64 2.41 2.66
C ALA A 159 1.18 0.96 2.69
N LEU A 160 0.97 0.40 3.88
CA LEU A 160 0.46 -0.97 4.03
C LEU A 160 -0.96 -1.10 3.45
N VAL A 161 -1.88 -0.19 3.79
CA VAL A 161 -3.25 -0.19 3.27
C VAL A 161 -3.25 -0.12 1.74
N VAL A 162 -2.45 0.78 1.16
CA VAL A 162 -2.29 0.89 -0.29
C VAL A 162 -1.73 -0.40 -0.89
N ALA A 163 -0.71 -1.00 -0.27
CA ALA A 163 -0.10 -2.23 -0.74
C ALA A 163 -1.08 -3.41 -0.71
N ILE A 164 -1.84 -3.56 0.38
CA ILE A 164 -2.88 -4.59 0.52
C ILE A 164 -3.98 -4.37 -0.52
N TRP A 165 -4.42 -3.13 -0.72
CA TRP A 165 -5.45 -2.81 -1.70
C TRP A 165 -5.01 -3.19 -3.12
N VAL A 166 -3.83 -2.77 -3.55
CA VAL A 166 -3.28 -3.13 -4.87
C VAL A 166 -3.14 -4.64 -5.00
N PHE A 167 -2.62 -5.32 -3.98
CA PHE A 167 -2.52 -6.79 -3.96
C PHE A 167 -3.90 -7.46 -4.13
N PHE A 168 -4.90 -7.01 -3.38
CA PHE A 168 -6.26 -7.55 -3.44
C PHE A 168 -6.93 -7.32 -4.78
N ILE A 169 -6.79 -6.13 -5.35
CA ILE A 169 -7.31 -5.81 -6.68
C ILE A 169 -6.70 -6.76 -7.72
N LEU A 170 -5.39 -6.95 -7.70
CA LEU A 170 -4.70 -7.84 -8.65
C LEU A 170 -5.02 -9.33 -8.47
N GLU A 171 -5.32 -9.77 -7.26
CA GLU A 171 -5.69 -11.18 -6.99
C GLU A 171 -7.17 -11.48 -7.25
N HIS A 172 -8.07 -10.49 -7.16
CA HIS A 172 -9.52 -10.71 -7.23
C HIS A 172 -10.16 -10.21 -8.53
N LEU A 173 -9.49 -9.30 -9.25
CA LEU A 173 -9.93 -8.88 -10.58
C LEU A 173 -9.07 -9.59 -11.64
N PRO A 174 -9.69 -10.26 -12.62
CA PRO A 174 -8.98 -11.01 -13.64
C PRO A 174 -8.28 -10.05 -14.60
N VAL A 175 -6.98 -9.88 -14.42
CA VAL A 175 -6.15 -9.12 -15.37
C VAL A 175 -5.81 -10.06 -16.52
N THR A 176 -6.47 -9.89 -17.66
CA THR A 176 -6.25 -10.67 -18.88
C THR A 176 -5.75 -9.78 -20.02
N ILE A 177 -5.00 -10.39 -20.94
CA ILE A 177 -4.62 -9.80 -22.22
C ILE A 177 -5.74 -10.03 -23.26
N GLU A 178 -6.60 -11.03 -23.05
CA GLU A 178 -7.73 -11.36 -23.91
C GLU A 178 -8.89 -10.38 -23.69
N VAL A 179 -8.93 -9.33 -24.50
CA VAL A 179 -9.94 -8.26 -24.42
C VAL A 179 -11.34 -8.69 -24.88
N ASP A 180 -11.46 -9.81 -25.58
CA ASP A 180 -12.72 -10.32 -26.13
C ASP A 180 -13.60 -11.01 -25.08
N GLN A 181 -13.05 -11.26 -23.89
CA GLN A 181 -13.76 -11.96 -22.83
C GLN A 181 -14.76 -11.03 -22.12
N TRP A 182 -15.92 -11.57 -21.73
CA TRP A 182 -16.99 -10.80 -21.08
C TRP A 182 -16.56 -10.11 -19.77
N TYR A 183 -15.50 -10.61 -19.13
CA TYR A 183 -14.92 -10.08 -17.89
C TYR A 183 -13.73 -9.15 -18.11
N ALA A 184 -13.28 -8.94 -19.35
CA ALA A 184 -12.10 -8.12 -19.66
C ALA A 184 -12.23 -6.67 -19.14
N GLY A 185 -13.46 -6.13 -19.14
CA GLY A 185 -13.74 -4.81 -18.56
C GLY A 185 -13.37 -4.69 -17.07
N ALA A 186 -13.51 -5.77 -16.30
CA ALA A 186 -13.15 -5.77 -14.88
C ALA A 186 -11.62 -5.69 -14.68
N GLY A 187 -10.84 -6.39 -15.52
CA GLY A 187 -9.38 -6.30 -15.54
C GLY A 187 -8.88 -4.91 -15.93
N ILE A 188 -9.50 -4.28 -16.94
CA ILE A 188 -9.17 -2.90 -17.35
C ILE A 188 -9.45 -1.93 -16.21
N LEU A 189 -10.59 -2.06 -15.52
CA LEU A 189 -10.91 -1.24 -14.35
C LEU A 189 -9.86 -1.35 -13.25
N ALA A 190 -9.36 -2.56 -12.98
CA ALA A 190 -8.29 -2.79 -12.01
C ALA A 190 -7.01 -2.02 -12.38
N VAL A 191 -6.57 -2.15 -13.64
CA VAL A 191 -5.37 -1.48 -14.16
C VAL A 191 -5.53 0.04 -14.11
N VAL A 192 -6.67 0.57 -14.56
CA VAL A 192 -6.96 2.01 -14.53
C VAL A 192 -6.96 2.54 -13.10
N ALA A 193 -7.57 1.82 -12.15
CA ALA A 193 -7.62 2.26 -10.75
C ALA A 193 -6.22 2.30 -10.11
N ILE A 194 -5.38 1.30 -10.39
CA ILE A 194 -3.97 1.26 -9.94
C ILE A 194 -3.17 2.39 -10.61
N LEU A 195 -3.37 2.63 -11.91
CA LEU A 195 -2.69 3.70 -12.64
C LEU A 195 -3.08 5.08 -12.12
N ILE A 196 -4.35 5.33 -11.81
CA ILE A 196 -4.80 6.58 -11.20
C ILE A 196 -4.07 6.80 -9.87
N LEU A 197 -3.99 5.76 -9.03
CA LEU A 197 -3.29 5.83 -7.75
C LEU A 197 -1.79 6.06 -7.93
N ALA A 198 -1.18 5.42 -8.94
CA ALA A 198 0.22 5.56 -9.32
C ALA A 198 0.54 6.98 -9.82
N LEU A 199 -0.25 7.50 -10.75
CA LEU A 199 -0.09 8.84 -11.30
C LEU A 199 -0.34 9.90 -10.24
N TYR A 200 -1.34 9.71 -9.37
CA TYR A 200 -1.62 10.60 -8.26
C TYR A 200 -0.43 10.70 -7.29
N GLY A 201 0.09 9.55 -6.83
CA GLY A 201 1.24 9.54 -5.94
C GLY A 201 2.50 10.11 -6.57
N PHE A 202 2.73 9.83 -7.87
CA PHE A 202 3.85 10.41 -8.62
C PHE A 202 3.74 11.94 -8.75
N ALA A 203 2.57 12.44 -9.16
CA ALA A 203 2.31 13.86 -9.36
C ALA A 203 2.46 14.68 -8.07
N ILE A 204 2.12 14.10 -6.91
CA ILE A 204 2.29 14.75 -5.62
C ILE A 204 3.71 14.61 -5.07
N SER A 205 4.40 13.51 -5.41
CA SER A 205 5.79 13.30 -5.00
C SER A 205 6.78 14.24 -5.70
N THR A 206 6.42 14.77 -6.88
CA THR A 206 7.27 15.69 -7.64
C THR A 206 7.15 17.11 -7.08
N PRO A 207 8.23 17.73 -6.57
CA PRO A 207 8.18 19.05 -5.98
C PRO A 207 8.00 20.10 -7.09
N THR A 208 6.76 20.46 -7.38
CA THR A 208 6.40 21.20 -8.60
C THR A 208 6.78 22.68 -8.60
N ARG A 209 7.36 23.25 -7.53
CA ARG A 209 7.62 24.72 -7.47
C ARG A 209 8.93 25.18 -6.85
N GLY A 210 9.67 24.33 -6.13
CA GLY A 210 10.91 24.75 -5.44
C GLY A 210 12.15 24.81 -6.35
N MET A 211 12.37 23.77 -7.17
CA MET A 211 13.60 23.68 -7.97
C MET A 211 13.66 24.68 -9.13
N LEU A 212 12.53 24.92 -9.81
CA LEU A 212 12.46 25.90 -10.91
C LEU A 212 12.57 27.34 -10.40
N GLY A 213 12.02 27.65 -9.22
CA GLY A 213 12.14 28.98 -8.61
C GLY A 213 13.58 29.29 -8.17
N GLY A 214 14.30 28.30 -7.64
CA GLY A 214 15.71 28.43 -7.30
C GLY A 214 16.59 28.66 -8.51
N LEU A 215 16.37 27.92 -9.61
CA LEU A 215 17.14 28.09 -10.84
C LEU A 215 16.88 29.44 -11.54
N LEU A 216 15.65 29.96 -11.49
CA LEU A 216 15.31 31.28 -12.03
C LEU A 216 15.75 32.46 -11.13
N MET A 217 16.07 32.21 -9.86
CA MET A 217 16.64 33.20 -8.96
C MET A 217 18.17 33.19 -8.99
N GLU A 218 18.78 32.01 -9.10
CA GLU A 218 20.24 31.85 -9.26
C GLU A 218 20.72 32.53 -10.56
N ASP A 219 19.98 32.37 -11.67
CA ASP A 219 20.28 33.01 -12.95
C ASP A 219 20.13 34.55 -12.91
N ARG A 220 19.29 35.06 -12.00
CA ARG A 220 19.10 36.50 -11.77
C ARG A 220 20.21 37.13 -10.93
N HIS A 221 20.95 36.33 -10.18
CA HIS A 221 22.14 36.76 -9.43
C HIS A 221 23.45 36.52 -10.19
N ALA A 222 23.46 35.62 -11.19
CA ALA A 222 24.60 35.37 -12.07
C ALA A 222 24.81 36.48 -13.12
N HIS A 223 23.76 37.24 -13.47
CA HIS A 223 23.84 38.40 -14.35
C HIS A 223 23.35 39.68 -13.64
N PRO A 224 24.25 40.49 -13.04
CA PRO A 224 23.87 41.81 -12.55
C PRO A 224 23.42 42.67 -13.73
N SER A 225 22.28 43.34 -13.57
CA SER A 225 21.80 44.36 -14.49
C SER A 225 22.88 45.42 -14.70
N PRO A 226 23.20 45.83 -15.95
CA PRO A 226 24.23 46.84 -16.25
C PRO A 226 23.85 48.27 -15.80
N SER A 227 22.83 48.45 -14.96
CA SER A 227 22.35 49.75 -14.48
C SER A 227 22.99 50.26 -13.19
N ASP A 228 23.73 49.43 -12.45
CA ASP A 228 24.16 49.76 -11.08
C ASP A 228 25.61 50.26 -10.97
N THR A 229 26.27 50.59 -12.09
CA THR A 229 27.69 51.01 -12.11
C THR A 229 27.91 52.51 -12.36
N ILE A 230 26.93 53.36 -12.06
CA ILE A 230 27.14 54.82 -12.06
C ILE A 230 26.52 55.44 -10.81
N LYS A 231 27.34 55.60 -9.78
CA LYS A 231 27.41 56.77 -8.89
C LYS A 231 28.63 56.68 -7.99
#